data_AF-A0A6M0EVY8-F1
#
_entry.id   AF-A0A6M0EVY8-F1
#
_cell.length_a   1.000
_cell.length_b   1.000
_cell.length_c   1.000
_cell.angle_alpha   90.00
_cell.angle_beta   90.00
_cell.angle_gamma   90.00
#
_symmetry.space_group_name_H-M   'P 1'
#
loop_
_entity.id
_entity.type
_entity.pdbx_description
1 polymer ?
#
loop_
_entity_poly.entity_id
_entity_poly.type
_entity_poly.pdbx_seq_one_letter_code
_entity_poly.pdbx_strand_id
1 'polypeptide(L)'
;MQQEAPQWSETEKQIAHEALRKAYTRETEALMAEISQKASKITEINDIWSLNDYLNAKRYDIDGKYDYRDSMPIFALANLIKEGWLNPDELAGLSPNNRAKVVALARM
;
A
#
# COMPACT_ATOMS: atom_id res chain seq x y z
N MET A 1 -10.84 -13.25 28.81
CA MET A 1 -9.45 -13.03 28.32
C MET A 1 -9.50 -11.80 27.43
N GLN A 2 -9.29 -10.62 27.99
CA GLN A 2 -9.22 -9.38 27.20
C GLN A 2 -7.93 -9.46 26.38
N GLN A 3 -8.06 -9.50 25.05
CA GLN A 3 -6.90 -9.35 24.18
C GLN A 3 -6.54 -7.87 24.19
N GLU A 4 -5.54 -7.49 24.99
CA GLU A 4 -4.92 -6.18 24.89
C GLU A 4 -4.46 -5.99 23.43
N ALA A 5 -4.96 -4.94 22.78
CA ALA A 5 -4.46 -4.53 21.48
C ALA A 5 -2.93 -4.44 21.58
N PRO A 6 -2.15 -5.02 20.65
CA PRO A 6 -0.70 -4.86 20.69
C PRO A 6 -0.44 -3.36 20.67
N GLN A 7 0.00 -2.80 21.80
CA GLN A 7 0.21 -1.38 21.94
C GLN A 7 1.48 -1.08 21.14
N TRP A 8 1.30 -0.78 19.85
CA TRP A 8 2.40 -0.38 18.96
C TRP A 8 3.17 0.74 19.66
N SER A 9 4.46 0.50 19.89
CA SER A 9 5.32 1.54 20.42
C SER A 9 5.41 2.69 19.41
N GLU A 10 5.75 3.89 19.89
CA GLU A 10 5.91 5.06 19.03
C GLU A 10 6.95 4.81 17.92
N THR A 11 8.01 4.07 18.25
CA THR A 11 9.03 3.63 17.29
C THR A 11 8.47 2.69 16.23
N GLU A 12 7.64 1.71 16.61
CA GLU A 12 7.01 0.80 15.65
C GLU A 12 6.02 1.53 14.73
N LYS A 13 5.25 2.49 15.26
CA LYS A 13 4.36 3.33 14.44
C LYS A 13 5.17 4.14 13.42
N GLN A 14 6.29 4.73 13.84
CA GLN A 14 7.15 5.48 12.95
C GLN A 14 7.69 4.60 11.81
N ILE A 15 8.14 3.38 12.13
CA ILE A 15 8.61 2.41 11.15
C ILE A 15 7.49 2.01 10.18
N ALA A 16 6.27 1.76 10.68
CA ALA A 16 5.12 1.47 9.83
C ALA A 16 4.80 2.65 8.91
N HIS A 17 4.73 3.88 9.42
CA HIS A 17 4.47 5.07 8.60
C HIS A 17 5.53 5.27 7.53
N GLU A 18 6.81 5.02 7.85
CA GLU A 18 7.89 5.11 6.87
C GLU A 18 7.76 4.04 5.78
N ALA A 19 7.45 2.79 6.16
CA ALA A 19 7.20 1.70 5.23
C ALA A 19 6.01 2.00 4.30
N LEU A 20 4.92 2.51 4.86
CA LEU A 20 3.73 2.93 4.11
C LEU A 20 4.04 4.06 3.13
N ARG A 21 4.79 5.08 3.56
CA ARG A 21 5.21 6.18 2.69
C ARG A 21 6.09 5.70 1.54
N LYS A 22 7.05 4.80 1.82
CA LYS A 22 7.92 4.21 0.79
C LYS A 22 7.11 3.41 -0.22
N ALA A 23 6.17 2.60 0.24
CA ALA A 23 5.30 1.83 -0.63
C ALA A 23 4.40 2.74 -1.51
N TYR A 24 3.83 3.80 -0.91
CA TYR A 24 3.06 4.82 -1.64
C TYR A 24 3.89 5.48 -2.75
N THR A 25 5.12 5.88 -2.46
CA THR A 25 6.02 6.46 -3.47
C THR A 25 6.29 5.47 -4.60
N ARG A 26 6.60 4.21 -4.31
CA ARG A 26 6.84 3.19 -5.35
C ARG A 26 5.62 2.94 -6.22
N GLU A 27 4.45 2.80 -5.60
CA GLU A 27 3.20 2.56 -6.32
C GLU A 27 2.82 3.74 -7.21
N THR A 28 2.93 4.96 -6.70
CA THR A 28 2.63 6.17 -7.47
C THR A 28 3.62 6.41 -8.60
N GLU A 29 4.92 6.15 -8.39
CA GLU A 29 5.94 6.20 -9.46
C GLU A 29 5.66 5.18 -10.56
N ALA A 30 5.33 3.94 -10.20
CA ALA A 30 4.95 2.90 -11.15
C ALA A 30 3.67 3.27 -11.91
N LEU A 31 2.66 3.79 -11.22
CA LEU A 31 1.42 4.24 -11.83
C LEU A 31 1.66 5.40 -12.81
N MET A 32 2.48 6.39 -12.44
CA MET A 32 2.84 7.49 -13.33
C MET A 32 3.55 6.99 -14.60
N ALA A 33 4.47 6.03 -14.47
CA ALA A 33 5.16 5.42 -15.60
C ALA A 33 4.18 4.66 -16.51
N GLU A 34 3.26 3.90 -15.93
CA GLU A 34 2.23 3.16 -16.67
C GLU A 34 1.27 4.10 -17.41
N ILE A 35 0.78 5.14 -16.74
CA ILE A 35 -0.10 6.16 -17.35
C ILE A 35 0.63 6.85 -18.51
N SER A 36 1.89 7.23 -18.33
CA SER A 36 2.69 7.85 -19.38
C SER A 36 2.84 6.93 -20.60
N GLN A 37 3.07 5.63 -20.36
CA GLN A 37 3.16 4.64 -21.43
C GLN A 37 1.81 4.44 -22.15
N LYS A 38 0.70 4.38 -21.42
CA LYS A 38 -0.64 4.29 -22.02
C LYS A 38 -0.96 5.55 -22.83
N ALA A 39 -0.68 6.72 -22.28
CA ALA A 39 -0.89 8.01 -22.95
C ALA A 39 -0.11 8.12 -24.26
N SER A 40 1.13 7.62 -24.30
CA SER A 40 1.94 7.62 -25.54
C SER A 40 1.40 6.74 -26.67
N LYS A 41 0.44 5.85 -26.37
CA LYS A 41 -0.16 4.90 -27.32
C LYS A 41 -1.56 5.32 -27.78
N ILE A 42 -2.06 6.47 -27.31
CA ILE A 42 -3.37 6.99 -27.68
C ILE A 42 -3.36 7.35 -29.17
N THR A 43 -4.31 6.80 -29.92
CA THR A 43 -4.50 7.07 -31.34
C THR A 43 -5.91 7.55 -31.67
N GLU A 44 -6.88 7.25 -30.81
CA GLU A 44 -8.28 7.61 -30.99
C GLU A 44 -8.93 8.10 -29.70
N ILE A 45 -10.11 8.72 -29.83
CA ILE A 45 -10.85 9.30 -28.70
C ILE A 45 -11.30 8.23 -27.69
N ASN A 46 -11.52 6.99 -28.13
CA ASN A 46 -11.87 5.87 -27.24
C ASN A 46 -10.73 5.48 -26.30
N ASP A 47 -9.48 5.64 -26.73
CA ASP A 47 -8.30 5.39 -25.88
C ASP A 47 -8.23 6.41 -24.73
N ILE A 48 -8.63 7.65 -24.99
CA ILE A 48 -8.71 8.72 -23.97
C ILE A 48 -9.77 8.37 -22.93
N TRP A 49 -10.95 7.92 -23.33
CA TRP A 49 -12.00 7.50 -22.40
C TRP A 49 -11.56 6.29 -21.57
N SER A 50 -10.94 5.30 -22.20
CA SER A 50 -10.40 4.13 -21.52
C SER A 50 -9.32 4.51 -20.49
N LEU A 51 -8.47 5.48 -20.81
CA LEU A 51 -7.47 6.00 -19.87
C LEU A 51 -8.13 6.73 -18.70
N ASN A 52 -9.16 7.55 -18.95
CA ASN A 52 -9.91 8.23 -17.89
C ASN A 52 -10.56 7.25 -16.92
N ASP A 53 -11.20 6.20 -17.43
CA ASP A 53 -11.84 5.17 -16.61
C ASP A 53 -10.80 4.42 -15.76
N TYR A 54 -9.65 4.12 -16.35
CA TYR A 54 -8.50 3.55 -15.63
C TYR A 54 -8.03 4.45 -14.49
N LEU A 55 -7.87 5.76 -14.73
CA LEU A 55 -7.44 6.73 -13.73
C LEU A 55 -8.44 6.83 -12.57
N ASN A 56 -9.74 6.83 -12.88
CA ASN A 56 -10.80 6.88 -11.85
C ASN A 56 -10.78 5.64 -10.96
N ALA A 57 -10.61 4.45 -11.54
CA ALA A 57 -10.49 3.21 -10.78
C ALA A 57 -9.25 3.25 -9.86
N LYS A 58 -8.09 3.69 -10.39
CA LYS A 58 -6.84 3.77 -9.62
C LYS A 58 -6.88 4.81 -8.50
N ARG A 59 -7.58 5.93 -8.70
CA ARG A 59 -7.80 6.92 -7.65
C ARG A 59 -8.55 6.33 -6.47
N TYR A 60 -9.65 5.63 -6.72
CA TYR A 60 -10.45 5.02 -5.66
C TYR A 60 -9.65 3.97 -4.87
N ASP A 61 -8.87 3.16 -5.58
CA ASP A 61 -7.99 2.15 -5.01
C ASP A 61 -6.94 2.77 -4.07
N ILE A 62 -6.20 3.79 -4.53
CA ILE A 62 -5.17 4.46 -3.74
C ILE A 62 -5.76 5.22 -2.56
N ASP A 63 -6.85 5.97 -2.77
CA ASP A 63 -7.49 6.76 -1.71
C ASP A 63 -7.98 5.87 -0.56
N GLY A 64 -8.54 4.68 -0.86
CA GLY A 64 -8.97 3.73 0.17
C GLY A 64 -7.82 2.94 0.81
N LYS A 65 -6.79 2.62 0.03
CA LYS A 65 -5.67 1.77 0.48
C LYS A 65 -4.74 2.46 1.47
N TYR A 66 -4.58 3.78 1.37
CA TYR A 66 -3.66 4.57 2.21
C TYR A 66 -4.33 5.41 3.31
N ASP A 67 -5.65 5.29 3.51
CA ASP A 67 -6.35 6.00 4.58
C ASP A 67 -6.20 5.28 5.94
N TYR A 68 -5.16 5.64 6.68
CA TYR A 68 -4.78 4.98 7.95
C TYR A 68 -5.17 5.77 9.20
N ARG A 69 -6.13 6.70 9.10
CA ARG A 69 -6.43 7.62 10.20
C ARG A 69 -6.93 6.91 11.46
N ASP A 70 -7.58 5.76 11.32
CA ASP A 70 -8.18 5.01 12.45
C ASP A 70 -8.01 3.48 12.38
N SER A 71 -7.36 2.94 11.33
CA SER A 71 -7.22 1.50 11.09
C SER A 71 -5.81 1.00 11.45
N MET A 72 -5.75 -0.13 12.16
CA MET A 72 -4.50 -0.72 12.63
C MET A 72 -3.56 -1.01 11.43
N PRO A 73 -2.32 -0.48 11.40
CA PRO A 73 -1.43 -0.50 10.22
C PRO A 73 -1.07 -1.92 9.75
N ILE A 74 -1.39 -2.95 10.55
CA ILE A 74 -1.15 -4.36 10.23
C ILE A 74 -1.80 -4.77 8.90
N PHE A 75 -3.07 -4.42 8.66
CA PHE A 75 -3.78 -4.83 7.44
C PHE A 75 -3.24 -4.13 6.20
N ALA A 76 -2.92 -2.84 6.35
CA ALA A 76 -2.29 -2.04 5.32
C ALA A 76 -0.96 -2.62 4.86
N LEU A 77 -0.06 -2.88 5.82
CA LEU A 77 1.26 -3.46 5.55
C LEU A 77 1.14 -4.85 4.92
N ALA A 78 0.17 -5.66 5.37
CA ALA A 78 -0.09 -6.98 4.80
C ALA A 78 -0.54 -6.90 3.33
N ASN A 79 -1.48 -6.01 3.01
CA ASN A 79 -1.93 -5.78 1.62
C ASN A 79 -0.77 -5.30 0.73
N LEU A 80 0.06 -4.38 1.22
CA LEU A 80 1.22 -3.89 0.48
C LEU A 80 2.26 -4.97 0.20
N ILE A 81 2.46 -5.92 1.12
CA ILE A 81 3.32 -7.09 0.88
C ILE A 81 2.68 -8.01 -0.16
N LYS A 82 1.38 -8.27 -0.05
CA LYS A 82 0.64 -9.13 -1.00
C LYS A 82 0.71 -8.59 -2.43
N GLU A 83 0.67 -7.28 -2.58
CA GLU A 83 0.77 -6.59 -3.88
C GLU A 83 2.21 -6.34 -4.33
N GLY A 84 3.21 -6.64 -3.50
CA GLY A 84 4.63 -6.49 -3.84
C GLY A 84 5.18 -5.07 -3.72
N TRP A 85 4.44 -4.12 -3.15
CA TRP A 85 4.90 -2.74 -2.93
C TRP A 85 5.81 -2.58 -1.71
N LEU A 86 5.74 -3.54 -0.78
CA LEU A 86 6.52 -3.57 0.45
C LEU A 86 7.22 -4.93 0.61
N ASN A 87 8.52 -4.93 0.89
CA ASN A 87 9.23 -6.14 1.25
C ASN A 87 9.11 -6.39 2.78
N PRO A 88 8.79 -7.61 3.25
CA PRO A 88 8.80 -7.97 4.67
C PRO A 88 10.08 -7.59 5.42
N ASP A 89 11.24 -7.56 4.75
CA ASP A 89 12.53 -7.17 5.33
C ASP A 89 12.56 -5.69 5.74
N GLU A 90 11.77 -4.83 5.09
CA GLU A 90 11.64 -3.41 5.43
C GLU A 90 10.90 -3.20 6.77
N LEU A 91 10.30 -4.26 7.31
CA LEU A 91 9.65 -4.30 8.62
C LEU A 91 10.53 -4.90 9.71
N ALA A 92 11.84 -5.04 9.48
CA ALA A 92 12.77 -5.63 10.46
C ALA A 92 12.84 -4.88 11.80
N GLY A 93 12.50 -3.59 11.83
CA GLY A 93 12.43 -2.80 13.07
C GLY A 93 11.15 -2.99 13.89
N LEU A 94 10.15 -3.74 13.38
CA LEU A 94 8.98 -4.12 14.15
C LEU A 94 9.27 -5.29 15.10
N SER A 95 8.51 -5.38 16.19
CA SER A 95 8.61 -6.56 17.06
C SER A 95 8.30 -7.85 16.27
N PRO A 96 8.96 -8.98 16.61
CA PRO A 96 8.75 -10.25 15.91
C PRO A 96 7.28 -10.69 15.84
N ASN A 97 6.50 -10.38 16.88
CA ASN A 97 5.07 -10.67 16.95
C ASN A 97 4.28 -9.86 15.90
N ASN A 98 4.51 -8.55 15.83
CA ASN A 98 3.82 -7.67 14.86
C ASN A 98 4.21 -8.03 13.41
N ARG A 99 5.51 -8.30 13.17
CA ARG A 99 5.97 -8.75 11.86
C ARG A 99 5.35 -10.08 11.44
N ALA A 100 5.26 -11.06 12.35
CA ALA A 100 4.62 -12.34 12.07
C ALA A 100 3.13 -12.19 11.73
N LYS A 101 2.40 -11.30 12.42
CA LYS A 101 0.99 -11.00 12.11
C LYS A 101 0.83 -10.42 10.70
N VAL A 102 1.65 -9.44 10.34
CA VAL A 102 1.63 -8.81 9.02
C VAL A 102 1.92 -9.84 7.92
N VAL A 103 2.97 -10.66 8.08
CA VAL A 103 3.33 -11.69 7.09
C VAL A 103 2.27 -12.80 6.99
N ALA A 104 1.64 -13.19 8.10
CA ALA A 104 0.56 -14.17 8.08
C ALA A 104 -0.67 -13.64 7.32
N LEU A 105 -1.05 -12.38 7.55
CA LEU A 105 -2.17 -11.75 6.85
C LEU A 105 -1.87 -11.53 5.36
N ALA A 106 -0.62 -11.26 4.98
CA ALA A 106 -0.23 -11.09 3.58
C ALA A 106 -0.37 -12.39 2.76
N ARG A 107 -0.39 -13.55 3.43
CA ARG A 107 -0.53 -14.88 2.80
C ARG A 107 -1.97 -15.38 2.74
N MET A 108 -2.91 -14.66 3.35
CA MET A 108 -4.33 -14.97 3.37
C MET A 108 -5.02 -14.41 2.11
#